data_AF-A0A378AFT2-F1
#
_entry.id   AF-A0A378AFT2-F1
#
_cell.length_a   1.000
_cell.length_b   1.000
_cell.length_c   1.000
_cell.angle_alpha   90.00
_cell.angle_beta   90.00
_cell.angle_gamma   90.00
#
_symmetry.space_group_name_H-M   'P 1'
#
loop_
_entity.id
_entity.type
_entity.pdbx_description
1 polymer ?
#
loop_
_entity_poly.entity_id
_entity_poly.type
_entity_poly.pdbx_seq_one_letter_code
_entity_poly.pdbx_strand_id
1 'polypeptide(L)' 'MASVCPAGMIFVPCVDGISHNVKEHSAAKDLIAGANVLLQVVLQRAQRMD' A
#
# COMPACT_ATOMS: atom_id res chain seq x y z
N MET A 1 -10.63 -10.90 -4.07
CA MET A 1 -9.68 -11.22 -2.98
C MET A 1 -10.35 -11.12 -1.63
N ALA A 2 -10.96 -9.98 -1.28
CA ALA A 2 -11.75 -9.85 -0.04
C ALA A 2 -12.88 -10.90 0.12
N SER A 3 -13.43 -11.41 -0.99
CA SER A 3 -14.46 -12.47 -0.97
C SER A 3 -13.93 -13.89 -0.71
N VAL A 4 -12.62 -14.11 -0.77
CA VAL A 4 -12.00 -15.45 -0.66
C VAL A 4 -11.07 -15.59 0.55
N CYS A 5 -10.52 -14.49 1.06
CA CYS A 5 -9.68 -14.45 2.25
C CYS A 5 -9.69 -13.04 2.86
N PRO A 6 -9.25 -12.88 4.13
CA PRO A 6 -9.06 -11.56 4.71
C PRO A 6 -8.08 -10.73 3.87
N ALA A 7 -8.55 -9.60 3.33
CA ALA A 7 -7.78 -8.72 2.48
C ALA A 7 -7.93 -7.26 2.91
N GLY A 8 -6.90 -6.45 2.66
CA GLY A 8 -6.87 -5.02 2.91
C GLY A 8 -6.03 -4.30 1.85
N MET A 9 -6.13 -2.98 1.79
CA MET A 9 -5.41 -2.13 0.84
C MET A 9 -4.64 -1.03 1.57
N ILE A 10 -3.53 -0.61 0.98
CA ILE A 10 -2.73 0.53 1.43
C ILE A 10 -2.64 1.49 0.25
N PHE A 11 -3.06 2.73 0.45
CA PHE A 11 -2.94 3.79 -0.55
C PHE A 11 -1.91 4.83 -0.12
N VAL A 12 -1.26 5.41 -1.11
CA VAL A 12 -0.34 6.54 -0.96
C VAL A 12 -0.84 7.70 -1.82
N PRO A 13 -0.55 8.97 -1.46
CA PRO A 13 -0.90 10.11 -2.29
C PRO A 13 -0.25 10.07 -3.67
N CYS A 14 -1.03 10.43 -4.69
CA CYS A 14 -0.53 10.79 -6.02
C CYS A 14 -0.70 12.30 -6.21
N VAL A 15 0.27 12.96 -6.84
CA VAL A 15 0.23 14.41 -7.12
C VAL A 15 -1.02 14.73 -7.94
N ASP A 16 -1.82 15.67 -7.43
CA ASP A 16 -3.10 16.12 -8.00
C ASP A 16 -4.13 14.99 -8.22
N GLY A 17 -3.92 13.81 -7.64
CA GLY A 17 -4.79 12.64 -7.84
C GLY A 17 -4.81 12.12 -9.28
N ILE A 18 -3.83 12.49 -10.11
CA ILE A 18 -3.76 12.05 -11.51
C ILE A 18 -3.43 10.56 -11.56
N SER A 19 -4.17 9.79 -12.36
CA SER A 19 -3.83 8.40 -12.67
C SER A 19 -4.17 8.07 -14.13
N HIS A 20 -3.67 6.94 -14.66
CA HIS A 20 -3.81 6.54 -16.06
C HIS A 20 -3.27 7.61 -17.03
N ASN A 21 -2.21 8.30 -16.63
CA ASN A 21 -1.61 9.40 -17.37
C ASN A 21 -0.09 9.36 -17.25
N VAL A 22 0.64 9.77 -18.28
CA VAL A 22 2.12 9.82 -18.26
C VAL A 22 2.70 10.76 -17.20
N LYS A 23 1.88 11.67 -16.66
CA LYS A 23 2.24 12.58 -15.56
C LYS A 23 1.89 12.03 -14.18
N GLU A 24 1.33 10.83 -14.09
CA GLU A 24 1.05 10.17 -12.80
C GLU A 24 2.35 10.04 -11.99
N HIS A 25 2.35 10.59 -10.78
CA HIS A 25 3.54 10.67 -9.96
C HIS A 25 3.20 10.64 -8.47
N SER A 26 3.85 9.76 -7.73
CA SER A 26 3.87 9.77 -6.26
C SER A 26 5.27 10.11 -5.79
N ALA A 27 5.40 11.02 -4.82
CA ALA A 27 6.71 11.42 -4.31
C ALA A 27 7.39 10.25 -3.58
N ALA A 28 8.72 10.17 -3.66
CA ALA A 28 9.49 9.07 -3.08
C ALA A 28 9.19 8.85 -1.58
N LYS A 29 9.00 9.93 -0.82
CA LYS A 29 8.65 9.88 0.61
C LYS A 29 7.34 9.12 0.87
N ASP A 30 6.35 9.28 -0.01
CA ASP A 30 5.02 8.69 0.14
C ASP A 30 5.07 7.21 -0.24
N LEU A 31 5.84 6.86 -1.27
CA LEU A 31 6.14 5.47 -1.64
C LEU A 31 6.85 4.71 -0.50
N ILE A 32 7.87 5.33 0.11
CA ILE A 32 8.59 4.74 1.25
C ILE A 32 7.64 4.56 2.44
N ALA A 33 6.78 5.54 2.74
CA ALA A 33 5.80 5.43 3.80
C ALA A 33 4.83 4.26 3.57
N GLY A 34 4.27 4.13 2.36
CA GLY A 34 3.39 3.01 2.00
C GLY A 34 4.09 1.66 2.09
N ALA A 35 5.33 1.56 1.63
CA ALA A 35 6.14 0.34 1.72
C ALA A 35 6.45 -0.04 3.18
N ASN A 36 6.75 0.93 4.04
CA ASN A 36 6.95 0.68 5.47
C ASN A 36 5.69 0.17 6.16
N VAL A 37 4.51 0.73 5.83
CA VAL A 37 3.23 0.21 6.34
C VAL A 37 3.01 -1.23 5.86
N LEU A 38 3.26 -1.53 4.59
CA LEU A 38 3.16 -2.88 4.05
C LEU A 38 4.08 -3.85 4.80
N LEU A 39 5.35 -3.49 5.01
CA LEU A 39 6.31 -4.29 5.76
C LEU A 39 5.79 -4.62 7.17
N GLN A 40 5.35 -3.61 7.92
CA GLN A 40 4.84 -3.80 9.28
C GLN A 40 3.60 -4.70 9.31
N VAL A 41 2.65 -4.49 8.39
CA VAL A 41 1.45 -5.32 8.30
C VAL A 41 1.80 -6.76 7.96
N VAL A 42 2.67 -6.99 6.98
CA VAL A 42 3.07 -8.36 6.59
C VAL A 42 3.79 -9.06 7.73
N LEU A 43 4.73 -8.41 8.42
CA LEU A 43 5.40 -8.99 9.59
C LEU A 43 4.40 -9.37 10.68
N GLN A 44 3.48 -8.46 11.03
CA GLN A 44 2.44 -8.72 12.02
C GLN A 44 1.52 -9.88 11.62
N ARG A 45 1.20 -10.04 10.33
CA ARG A 45 0.34 -11.11 9.85
C ARG A 45 1.07 -12.46 9.73
N ALA A 46 2.35 -12.44 9.37
CA ALA A 46 3.18 -13.64 9.28
C ALA A 46 3.59 -14.19 10.67
N GLN A 47 3.70 -13.32 11.67
CA GLN A 47 4.02 -13.70 13.05
C GLN A 47 2.79 -14.10 13.89
N ARG A 48 1.57 -13.91 13.38
CA ARG A 48 0.39 -14.51 13.99
C ARG A 48 0.44 -16.01 13.72
N MET A 49 0.84 -16.75 14.76
CA MET A 49 0.48 -18.16 14.87
C MET A 49 -1.00 -18.20 15.20
N ASP A 50 -1.82 -18.42 14.18
CA ASP A 50 -3.19 -18.87 14.37
C ASP A 50 -3.17 -20.35 14.83
#